data_AF-A0A2N9NWB2-F1
#
_entry.id   AF-A0A2N9NWB2-F1
#
_cell.length_a   1.000
_cell.length_b   1.000
_cell.length_c   1.000
_cell.angle_alpha   90.00
_cell.angle_beta   90.00
_cell.angle_gamma   90.00
#
_symmetry.space_group_name_H-M   'P 1'
#
loop_
_entity.id
_entity.type
_entity.pdbx_description
1 polymer ?
#
loop_
_entity_poly.entity_id
_entity_poly.type
_entity_poly.pdbx_seq_one_letter_code
_entity_poly.pdbx_strand_id
1 'polypeptide(L)'
;MPRKIRTLLLALAAVLVLAVLAVLVLSGGRNPARSAPLPNPNGYDDFLKAAGLVTGDVGGFLTLDHEGLGALVSTNLESLRLVRLGLSRQCALPADSAMTNVAGMLSDLAALKRVAQLLVAEGRLREMDNRLADAAQSYVDAIHFGKEMSRGGFIINRLVGIACEAIGDNPLTKLVPKLHCEEARTVITELERIDRAGITWEEVRRNENSFSHYQLRKGFNPITWAMTRWQRWRSLQRAATRHNRVIAHERLLMVELALRCYESEQARAPLGLEQLVPQYLQGVPLDPFSGGPMIYHPRGTNWLLYSVGEDGADDGGKRVGRSVSGTVTKGDLFYDSPY
;
A
#
# COMPACT_ATOMS: atom_id res chain seq x y z
N MET A 1 -47.96 -21.67 -24.41
CA MET A 1 -47.68 -20.35 -23.83
C MET A 1 -48.56 -19.30 -24.49
N PRO A 2 -49.34 -18.49 -23.75
CA PRO A 2 -50.21 -17.48 -24.35
C PRO A 2 -49.39 -16.41 -25.08
N ARG A 3 -49.86 -15.97 -26.27
CA ARG A 3 -49.17 -15.02 -27.17
C ARG A 3 -48.65 -13.75 -26.47
N LYS A 4 -49.36 -13.28 -25.44
CA LYS A 4 -48.99 -12.11 -24.63
C LYS A 4 -47.73 -12.35 -23.79
N ILE A 5 -47.53 -13.56 -23.24
CA ILE A 5 -46.33 -13.90 -22.45
C ILE A 5 -45.10 -14.02 -23.36
N ARG A 6 -45.26 -14.58 -24.55
CA ARG A 6 -44.16 -14.71 -25.53
C ARG A 6 -43.68 -13.35 -26.04
N THR A 7 -44.60 -12.41 -26.27
CA THR A 7 -44.26 -11.03 -26.69
C THR A 7 -43.58 -10.26 -25.56
N LEU A 8 -44.02 -10.43 -24.31
CA LEU A 8 -43.40 -9.81 -23.14
C LEU A 8 -41.98 -10.32 -22.89
N LEU A 9 -41.75 -11.63 -23.04
CA LEU A 9 -40.42 -12.24 -22.93
C LEU A 9 -39.45 -11.78 -24.03
N LEU A 10 -39.94 -11.66 -25.26
CA LEU A 10 -39.13 -11.14 -26.38
C LEU A 10 -38.76 -9.66 -26.18
N ALA A 11 -39.68 -8.85 -25.66
CA ALA A 11 -39.42 -7.45 -25.32
C ALA A 11 -38.37 -7.33 -24.19
N LEU A 12 -38.47 -8.16 -23.14
CA LEU A 12 -37.49 -8.20 -22.06
C LEU A 12 -36.10 -8.61 -22.56
N ALA A 13 -36.03 -9.62 -23.42
CA ALA A 13 -34.77 -10.05 -24.04
C ALA A 13 -34.15 -8.95 -24.90
N ALA A 14 -34.96 -8.22 -25.69
CA ALA A 14 -34.50 -7.10 -26.50
C ALA A 14 -33.97 -5.94 -25.64
N VAL A 15 -34.64 -5.61 -24.53
CA VAL A 15 -34.16 -4.60 -23.57
C VAL A 15 -32.84 -5.04 -22.94
N LEU A 16 -32.69 -6.32 -22.59
CA LEU A 16 -31.46 -6.85 -22.02
C LEU A 16 -30.29 -6.78 -23.02
N VAL A 17 -30.54 -7.11 -24.29
CA VAL A 17 -29.57 -6.99 -25.38
C VAL A 17 -29.18 -5.54 -25.62
N LEU A 18 -30.14 -4.61 -25.65
CA LEU A 18 -29.88 -3.17 -25.79
C LEU A 18 -29.11 -2.62 -24.59
N ALA A 19 -29.40 -3.08 -23.37
CA ALA A 19 -28.66 -2.70 -22.18
C ALA A 19 -27.21 -3.23 -22.23
N VAL A 20 -27.01 -4.46 -22.69
CA VAL A 20 -25.67 -5.04 -22.90
C VAL A 20 -24.91 -4.27 -23.99
N LEU A 21 -25.56 -3.95 -25.12
CA LEU A 21 -24.96 -3.15 -26.19
C LEU A 21 -24.64 -1.73 -25.73
N ALA A 22 -25.53 -1.08 -24.98
CA ALA A 22 -25.29 0.24 -24.40
C ALA A 22 -24.12 0.19 -23.41
N VAL A 23 -24.04 -0.84 -22.55
CA VAL A 23 -22.88 -1.05 -21.66
C VAL A 23 -21.61 -1.28 -22.48
N LEU A 24 -21.65 -2.05 -23.57
CA LEU A 24 -20.49 -2.29 -24.44
C LEU A 24 -20.02 -1.00 -25.14
N VAL A 25 -20.95 -0.19 -25.67
CA VAL A 25 -20.64 1.08 -26.33
C VAL A 25 -20.13 2.12 -25.32
N LEU A 26 -20.79 2.24 -24.16
CA LEU A 26 -20.37 3.17 -23.09
C LEU A 26 -19.06 2.74 -22.42
N SER A 27 -18.75 1.44 -22.39
CA SER A 27 -17.48 0.93 -21.85
C SER A 27 -16.34 0.86 -22.88
N GLY A 28 -16.66 0.84 -24.18
CA GLY A 28 -15.69 0.91 -25.28
C GLY A 28 -15.34 2.34 -25.72
N GLY A 29 -16.13 3.34 -25.32
CA GLY A 29 -16.05 4.71 -25.87
C GLY A 29 -15.10 5.70 -25.17
N ARG A 30 -14.41 5.31 -24.09
CA ARG A 30 -13.37 6.18 -23.50
C ARG A 30 -12.01 5.71 -24.00
N ASN A 31 -11.42 6.47 -24.93
CA ASN A 31 -10.00 6.34 -25.22
C ASN A 31 -9.25 6.37 -23.88
N PRO A 32 -8.35 5.41 -23.61
CA PRO A 32 -7.54 5.46 -22.41
C PRO A 32 -6.83 6.82 -22.40
N ALA A 33 -6.93 7.54 -21.27
CA ALA A 33 -6.20 8.78 -21.09
C ALA A 33 -4.72 8.48 -21.38
N ARG A 34 -4.09 9.31 -22.21
CA ARG A 34 -2.67 9.18 -22.56
C ARG A 34 -1.88 9.07 -21.25
N SER A 35 -1.07 8.01 -21.11
CA SER A 35 -0.20 7.82 -19.94
C SER A 35 0.60 9.11 -19.71
N ALA A 36 0.69 9.55 -18.46
CA ALA A 36 1.49 10.73 -18.13
C ALA A 36 2.94 10.52 -18.62
N PRO A 37 3.62 11.57 -19.10
CA PRO A 37 5.01 11.44 -19.53
C PRO A 37 5.88 10.94 -18.37
N LEU A 38 6.82 10.05 -18.67
CA LEU A 38 7.73 9.52 -17.66
C LEU A 38 8.66 10.63 -17.15
N PRO A 39 8.96 10.66 -15.84
CA PRO A 39 9.97 11.56 -15.29
C PRO A 39 11.33 11.34 -15.95
N ASN A 40 12.15 12.38 -16.02
CA ASN A 40 13.53 12.28 -16.51
C ASN A 40 14.45 13.17 -15.64
N PRO A 41 15.31 12.58 -14.78
CA PRO A 41 15.49 11.14 -14.54
C PRO A 41 14.29 10.49 -13.81
N ASN A 42 14.06 9.19 -14.05
CA ASN A 42 13.03 8.40 -13.40
C ASN A 42 13.61 7.56 -12.24
N GLY A 43 13.11 7.76 -11.03
CA GLY A 43 13.55 6.98 -9.87
C GLY A 43 13.23 5.49 -9.97
N TYR A 44 12.22 5.11 -10.77
CA TYR A 44 11.88 3.71 -11.03
C TYR A 44 13.04 2.97 -11.73
N ASP A 45 13.77 3.64 -12.61
CA ASP A 45 14.92 3.04 -13.30
C ASP A 45 16.08 2.78 -12.32
N ASP A 46 16.25 3.64 -11.31
CA ASP A 46 17.23 3.43 -10.24
C ASP A 46 16.85 2.25 -9.35
N PHE A 47 15.54 2.03 -9.10
CA PHE A 47 15.06 0.84 -8.39
C PHE A 47 15.34 -0.45 -9.15
N LEU A 48 15.14 -0.48 -10.47
CA LEU A 48 15.46 -1.66 -11.29
C LEU A 48 16.95 -1.94 -11.31
N LYS A 49 17.79 -0.89 -11.42
CA LYS A 49 19.25 -1.04 -11.31
C LYS A 49 19.66 -1.60 -9.95
N ALA A 50 19.10 -1.06 -8.86
CA ALA A 50 19.36 -1.57 -7.52
C ALA A 50 18.96 -3.04 -7.40
N ALA A 51 17.77 -3.41 -7.88
CA ALA A 51 17.26 -4.78 -7.84
C ALA A 51 18.16 -5.76 -8.61
N GLY A 52 18.72 -5.34 -9.75
CA GLY A 52 19.67 -6.13 -10.53
C GLY A 52 21.01 -6.37 -9.85
N LEU A 53 21.39 -5.53 -8.89
CA LEU A 53 22.63 -5.65 -8.12
C LEU A 53 22.46 -6.42 -6.79
N VAL A 54 21.22 -6.78 -6.39
CA VAL A 54 21.00 -7.49 -5.13
C VAL A 54 21.56 -8.92 -5.17
N THR A 55 22.55 -9.18 -4.32
CA THR A 55 23.23 -10.46 -4.15
C THR A 55 22.92 -11.08 -2.78
N GLY A 56 23.02 -12.41 -2.70
CA GLY A 56 22.75 -13.17 -1.47
C GLY A 56 21.26 -13.43 -1.21
N ASP A 57 21.00 -14.24 -0.18
CA ASP A 57 19.65 -14.53 0.31
C ASP A 57 19.17 -13.43 1.27
N VAL A 58 18.68 -12.35 0.67
CA VAL A 58 18.02 -11.27 1.41
C VAL A 58 16.66 -11.68 1.98
N GLY A 59 16.07 -12.80 1.56
CA GLY A 59 14.80 -13.28 2.10
C GLY A 59 14.96 -13.94 3.46
N GLY A 60 16.08 -14.61 3.69
CA GLY A 60 16.48 -15.27 4.94
C GLY A 60 17.14 -14.36 5.98
N PHE A 61 17.09 -13.03 5.83
CA PHE A 61 17.83 -12.10 6.70
C PHE A 61 17.49 -12.24 8.20
N LEU A 62 16.27 -12.67 8.54
CA LEU A 62 15.83 -12.86 9.93
C LEU A 62 16.57 -14.00 10.65
N THR A 63 17.17 -14.94 9.92
CA THR A 63 17.93 -16.06 10.50
C THR A 63 19.42 -15.78 10.62
N LEU A 64 19.91 -14.65 10.08
CA LEU A 64 21.32 -14.28 10.15
C LEU A 64 21.66 -13.69 11.53
N ASP A 65 22.87 -13.97 11.99
CA ASP A 65 23.46 -13.31 13.15
C ASP A 65 24.05 -11.93 12.76
N HIS A 66 24.70 -11.27 13.72
CA HIS A 66 25.22 -9.91 13.52
C HIS A 66 26.25 -9.85 12.38
N GLU A 67 27.20 -10.78 12.36
CA GLU A 67 28.26 -10.83 11.35
C GLU A 67 27.71 -11.15 9.96
N GLY A 68 26.84 -12.17 9.86
CA GLY A 68 26.22 -12.56 8.59
C GLY A 68 25.35 -11.44 8.00
N LEU A 69 24.60 -10.74 8.85
CA LEU A 69 23.79 -9.60 8.42
C LEU A 69 24.66 -8.40 8.02
N GLY A 70 25.74 -8.13 8.76
CA GLY A 70 26.76 -7.15 8.43
C GLY A 70 27.40 -7.40 7.05
N ALA A 71 27.76 -8.65 6.76
CA ALA A 71 28.30 -9.05 5.46
C ALA A 71 27.28 -8.90 4.32
N LEU A 72 26.02 -9.30 4.56
CA LEU A 72 24.94 -9.16 3.58
C LEU A 72 24.70 -7.68 3.21
N VAL A 73 24.62 -6.80 4.21
CA VAL A 73 24.42 -5.36 4.02
C VAL A 73 25.63 -4.75 3.30
N SER A 74 26.85 -5.07 3.75
CA SER A 74 28.09 -4.53 3.19
C SER A 74 28.26 -4.89 1.70
N THR A 75 27.91 -6.12 1.33
CA THR A 75 27.96 -6.59 -0.07
C THR A 75 27.00 -5.83 -0.98
N ASN A 76 25.91 -5.29 -0.42
CA ASN A 76 24.82 -4.66 -1.18
C ASN A 76 24.71 -3.14 -0.97
N LEU A 77 25.79 -2.47 -0.51
CA LEU A 77 25.79 -1.02 -0.26
C LEU A 77 25.41 -0.20 -1.50
N GLU A 78 25.88 -0.60 -2.69
CA GLU A 78 25.53 0.10 -3.93
C GLU A 78 24.04 -0.04 -4.27
N SER A 79 23.45 -1.22 -4.03
CA SER A 79 22.01 -1.43 -4.18
C SER A 79 21.23 -0.50 -3.24
N LEU A 80 21.60 -0.43 -1.96
CA LEU A 80 20.98 0.47 -0.98
C LEU A 80 21.11 1.95 -1.39
N ARG A 81 22.28 2.35 -1.91
CA ARG A 81 22.54 3.72 -2.39
C ARG A 81 21.63 4.08 -3.58
N LEU A 82 21.48 3.16 -4.55
CA LEU A 82 20.64 3.37 -5.73
C LEU A 82 19.14 3.45 -5.37
N VAL A 83 18.68 2.68 -4.40
CA VAL A 83 17.29 2.79 -3.93
C VAL A 83 17.03 4.16 -3.32
N ARG A 84 17.90 4.62 -2.43
CA ARG A 84 17.79 5.97 -1.85
C ARG A 84 17.89 7.07 -2.89
N LEU A 85 18.71 6.88 -3.94
CA LEU A 85 18.72 7.78 -5.09
C LEU A 85 17.37 7.79 -5.81
N GLY A 86 16.75 6.63 -6.05
CA GLY A 86 15.43 6.53 -6.64
C GLY A 86 14.34 7.20 -5.79
N LEU A 87 14.38 7.04 -4.47
CA LEU A 87 13.46 7.69 -3.52
C LEU A 87 13.56 9.22 -3.52
N SER A 88 14.72 9.77 -3.90
CA SER A 88 14.92 11.22 -4.04
C SER A 88 14.35 11.82 -5.34
N ARG A 89 13.87 10.96 -6.26
CA ARG A 89 13.38 11.33 -7.60
C ARG A 89 11.89 11.02 -7.74
N GLN A 90 11.27 11.61 -8.76
CA GLN A 90 9.93 11.19 -9.16
C GLN A 90 9.99 9.81 -9.81
N CYS A 91 9.07 8.93 -9.40
CA CYS A 91 8.97 7.57 -9.92
C CYS A 91 7.76 7.43 -10.85
N ALA A 92 7.88 6.66 -11.91
CA ALA A 92 6.72 6.18 -12.66
C ALA A 92 7.07 4.87 -13.36
N LEU A 93 6.23 3.85 -13.21
CA LEU A 93 6.33 2.63 -14.01
C LEU A 93 6.14 2.98 -15.50
N PRO A 94 7.03 2.52 -16.40
CA PRO A 94 6.80 2.52 -17.84
C PRO A 94 5.62 1.62 -18.25
N ALA A 95 4.39 2.10 -18.07
CA ALA A 95 3.16 1.31 -18.22
C ALA A 95 3.01 0.65 -19.60
N ASP A 96 3.36 1.35 -20.68
CA ASP A 96 3.27 0.84 -22.05
C ASP A 96 4.21 -0.36 -22.26
N SER A 97 5.47 -0.24 -21.79
CA SER A 97 6.45 -1.34 -21.84
C SER A 97 5.98 -2.52 -20.98
N ALA A 98 5.51 -2.26 -19.77
CA ALA A 98 4.99 -3.28 -18.86
C ALA A 98 3.78 -4.04 -19.43
N MET A 99 2.90 -3.35 -20.17
CA MET A 99 1.76 -3.94 -20.88
C MET A 99 2.17 -4.88 -22.01
N THR A 100 3.27 -4.57 -22.69
CA THR A 100 3.82 -5.42 -23.76
C THR A 100 4.61 -6.63 -23.24
N ASN A 101 5.26 -6.49 -22.08
CA ASN A 101 6.09 -7.53 -21.47
C ASN A 101 5.67 -7.85 -20.02
N VAL A 102 4.52 -8.50 -19.87
CA VAL A 102 3.97 -8.86 -18.56
C VAL A 102 4.90 -9.80 -17.78
N ALA A 103 5.54 -10.76 -18.45
CA ALA A 103 6.46 -11.69 -17.80
C ALA A 103 7.69 -10.97 -17.23
N GLY A 104 8.28 -10.04 -17.99
CA GLY A 104 9.37 -9.18 -17.50
C GLY A 104 8.94 -8.34 -16.30
N MET A 105 7.79 -7.67 -16.38
CA MET A 105 7.25 -6.90 -15.26
C MET A 105 7.08 -7.76 -13.99
N LEU A 106 6.58 -8.99 -14.10
CA LEU A 106 6.45 -9.88 -12.95
C LEU A 106 7.81 -10.29 -12.36
N SER A 107 8.82 -10.49 -13.22
CA SER A 107 10.21 -10.73 -12.79
C SER A 107 10.79 -9.51 -12.06
N ASP A 108 10.56 -8.31 -12.58
CA ASP A 108 11.00 -7.05 -11.97
C ASP A 108 10.36 -6.88 -10.59
N LEU A 109 9.06 -7.16 -10.45
CA LEU A 109 8.36 -7.09 -9.16
C LEU A 109 8.94 -8.07 -8.12
N ALA A 110 9.34 -9.27 -8.53
CA ALA A 110 10.01 -10.21 -7.63
C ALA A 110 11.39 -9.70 -7.18
N ALA A 111 12.14 -9.07 -8.09
CA ALA A 111 13.43 -8.46 -7.78
C ALA A 111 13.29 -7.22 -6.88
N LEU A 112 12.28 -6.37 -7.11
CA LEU A 112 11.98 -5.21 -6.27
C LEU A 112 11.56 -5.63 -4.85
N LYS A 113 10.86 -6.76 -4.69
CA LYS A 113 10.58 -7.29 -3.35
C LYS A 113 11.85 -7.64 -2.57
N ARG A 114 12.88 -8.16 -3.26
CA ARG A 114 14.20 -8.44 -2.65
C ARG A 114 14.88 -7.16 -2.16
N VAL A 115 14.66 -6.04 -2.86
CA VAL A 115 15.15 -4.72 -2.41
C VAL A 115 14.49 -4.28 -1.10
N ALA A 116 13.17 -4.43 -0.96
CA ALA A 116 12.49 -4.12 0.29
C ALA A 116 13.01 -4.97 1.46
N GLN A 117 13.27 -6.26 1.22
CA GLN A 117 13.89 -7.15 2.20
C GLN A 117 15.30 -6.70 2.59
N LEU A 118 16.09 -6.22 1.63
CA LEU A 118 17.43 -5.69 1.88
C LEU A 118 17.42 -4.40 2.73
N LEU A 119 16.48 -3.47 2.48
CA LEU A 119 16.30 -2.27 3.33
C LEU A 119 15.99 -2.67 4.78
N VAL A 120 15.13 -3.67 4.97
CA VAL A 120 14.78 -4.15 6.31
C VAL A 120 15.91 -4.95 6.95
N ALA A 121 16.71 -5.69 6.18
CA ALA A 121 17.93 -6.34 6.66
C ALA A 121 18.93 -5.32 7.22
N GLU A 122 19.10 -4.18 6.53
CA GLU A 122 19.92 -3.06 7.03
C GLU A 122 19.33 -2.45 8.31
N GLY A 123 18.02 -2.23 8.36
CA GLY A 123 17.35 -1.75 9.57
C GLY A 123 17.53 -2.69 10.76
N ARG A 124 17.46 -4.01 10.52
CA ARG A 124 17.68 -5.03 11.54
C ARG A 124 19.11 -5.02 12.08
N LEU A 125 20.11 -4.84 11.21
CA LEU A 125 21.51 -4.69 11.63
C LEU A 125 21.66 -3.48 12.56
N ARG A 126 21.07 -2.34 12.18
CA ARG A 126 21.09 -1.12 12.98
C ARG A 126 20.38 -1.29 14.33
N GLU A 127 19.28 -2.06 14.40
CA GLU A 127 18.68 -2.44 15.68
C GLU A 127 19.64 -3.25 16.55
N MET A 128 20.38 -4.20 15.98
CA MET A 128 21.35 -5.01 16.71
C MET A 128 22.54 -4.18 17.21
N ASP A 129 22.86 -3.08 16.51
CA ASP A 129 23.83 -2.06 16.93
C ASP A 129 23.26 -1.03 17.93
N ASN A 130 22.01 -1.21 18.39
CA ASN A 130 21.28 -0.28 19.27
C ASN A 130 21.12 1.14 18.67
N ARG A 131 21.10 1.26 17.34
CA ARG A 131 20.88 2.50 16.59
C ARG A 131 19.42 2.58 16.13
N LEU A 132 18.52 2.84 17.07
CA LEU A 132 17.07 2.72 16.85
C LEU A 132 16.53 3.74 15.84
N ALA A 133 16.95 5.00 15.90
CA ALA A 133 16.56 6.02 14.91
C ALA A 133 16.96 5.62 13.48
N ASP A 134 18.19 5.14 13.29
CA ASP A 134 18.69 4.71 11.99
C ASP A 134 17.94 3.46 11.49
N ALA A 135 17.59 2.55 12.39
CA ALA A 135 16.77 1.38 12.06
C ALA A 135 15.37 1.79 11.59
N ALA A 136 14.72 2.71 12.33
CA ALA A 136 13.43 3.25 11.97
C ALA A 136 13.46 3.90 10.58
N GLN A 137 14.52 4.64 10.26
CA GLN A 137 14.71 5.23 8.93
C GLN A 137 14.78 4.17 7.83
N SER A 138 15.53 3.07 8.02
CA SER A 138 15.56 1.97 7.02
C SER A 138 14.19 1.32 6.81
N TYR A 139 13.37 1.24 7.86
CA TYR A 139 12.01 0.71 7.76
C TYR A 139 11.06 1.68 7.05
N VAL A 140 11.17 2.97 7.33
CA VAL A 140 10.45 4.03 6.59
C VAL A 140 10.88 4.07 5.12
N ASP A 141 12.17 3.88 4.82
CA ASP A 141 12.67 3.78 3.44
C ASP A 141 11.98 2.60 2.70
N ALA A 142 11.76 1.47 3.37
CA ALA A 142 11.06 0.31 2.79
C ALA A 142 9.57 0.59 2.53
N ILE A 143 8.90 1.30 3.44
CA ILE A 143 7.52 1.78 3.27
C ILE A 143 7.43 2.75 2.09
N HIS A 144 8.30 3.76 2.05
CA HIS A 144 8.35 4.75 0.97
C HIS A 144 8.62 4.07 -0.37
N PHE A 145 9.56 3.12 -0.40
CA PHE A 145 9.89 2.33 -1.59
C PHE A 145 8.70 1.53 -2.11
N GLY A 146 7.99 0.79 -1.25
CA GLY A 146 6.80 0.01 -1.65
C GLY A 146 5.73 0.88 -2.32
N LYS A 147 5.54 2.09 -1.80
CA LYS A 147 4.63 3.08 -2.37
C LYS A 147 5.15 3.60 -3.71
N GLU A 148 6.40 4.08 -3.79
CA GLU A 148 6.93 4.66 -5.05
C GLU A 148 7.07 3.65 -6.19
N MET A 149 7.43 2.39 -5.91
CA MET A 149 7.49 1.35 -6.95
C MET A 149 6.11 1.01 -7.55
N SER A 150 5.03 1.44 -6.90
CA SER A 150 3.65 1.23 -7.36
C SER A 150 3.14 2.37 -8.26
N ARG A 151 3.85 3.51 -8.32
CA ARG A 151 3.38 4.73 -8.98
C ARG A 151 3.29 4.55 -10.50
N GLY A 152 2.17 4.94 -11.10
CA GLY A 152 1.91 4.67 -12.52
C GLY A 152 1.67 3.19 -12.86
N GLY A 153 1.62 2.30 -11.85
CA GLY A 153 1.44 0.86 -12.03
C GLY A 153 -0.01 0.39 -12.04
N PHE A 154 -0.17 -0.91 -12.20
CA PHE A 154 -1.46 -1.62 -12.19
C PHE A 154 -1.78 -2.16 -10.79
N ILE A 155 -2.90 -2.89 -10.65
CA ILE A 155 -3.24 -3.55 -9.37
C ILE A 155 -2.08 -4.41 -8.89
N ILE A 156 -1.45 -5.19 -9.77
CA ILE A 156 -0.38 -6.10 -9.36
C ILE A 156 0.84 -5.34 -8.79
N ASN A 157 1.22 -4.21 -9.39
CA ASN A 157 2.29 -3.36 -8.87
C ASN A 157 1.91 -2.84 -7.49
N ARG A 158 0.68 -2.33 -7.31
CA ARG A 158 0.20 -1.87 -6.01
C ARG A 158 0.23 -2.99 -4.97
N LEU A 159 -0.26 -4.19 -5.30
CA LEU A 159 -0.28 -5.33 -4.37
C LEU A 159 1.13 -5.76 -3.94
N VAL A 160 2.11 -5.74 -4.85
CA VAL A 160 3.50 -6.02 -4.50
C VAL A 160 4.09 -4.87 -3.68
N GLY A 161 3.77 -3.62 -3.98
CA GLY A 161 4.12 -2.47 -3.17
C GLY A 161 3.59 -2.57 -1.73
N ILE A 162 2.31 -2.92 -1.56
CA ILE A 162 1.70 -3.18 -0.24
C ILE A 162 2.48 -4.24 0.53
N ALA A 163 2.96 -5.29 -0.14
CA ALA A 163 3.76 -6.33 0.49
C ALA A 163 5.17 -5.81 0.87
N CYS A 164 5.74 -4.88 0.11
CA CYS A 164 7.00 -4.21 0.45
C CYS A 164 6.83 -3.24 1.62
N GLU A 165 5.74 -2.47 1.65
CA GLU A 165 5.31 -1.64 2.79
C GLU A 165 5.19 -2.51 4.04
N ALA A 166 4.51 -3.66 3.97
CA ALA A 166 4.38 -4.60 5.09
C ALA A 166 5.72 -5.10 5.63
N ILE A 167 6.71 -5.32 4.74
CA ILE A 167 8.04 -5.81 5.15
C ILE A 167 8.72 -4.78 6.07
N GLY A 168 8.58 -3.47 5.80
CA GLY A 168 9.11 -2.39 6.63
C GLY A 168 8.24 -2.00 7.82
N ASP A 169 6.92 -2.00 7.65
CA ASP A 169 5.95 -1.59 8.67
C ASP A 169 5.93 -2.55 9.88
N ASN A 170 6.02 -3.85 9.64
CA ASN A 170 6.03 -4.86 10.71
C ASN A 170 7.15 -4.66 11.77
N PRO A 171 8.44 -4.49 11.39
CA PRO A 171 9.49 -4.20 12.38
C PRO A 171 9.39 -2.78 12.93
N LEU A 172 8.96 -1.78 12.14
CA LEU A 172 8.77 -0.41 12.65
C LEU A 172 7.73 -0.38 13.78
N THR A 173 6.61 -1.08 13.62
CA THR A 173 5.57 -1.25 14.64
C THR A 173 6.11 -1.80 15.96
N LYS A 174 7.05 -2.75 15.90
CA LYS A 174 7.69 -3.33 17.10
C LYS A 174 8.71 -2.37 17.73
N LEU A 175 9.23 -1.44 16.94
CA LEU A 175 10.20 -0.44 17.36
C LEU A 175 9.55 0.78 18.01
N VAL A 176 8.32 1.14 17.62
CA VAL A 176 7.55 2.29 18.14
C VAL A 176 7.62 2.47 19.66
N PRO A 177 7.42 1.43 20.51
CA PRO A 177 7.45 1.62 21.95
C PRO A 177 8.83 1.97 22.53
N LYS A 178 9.89 1.82 21.74
CA LYS A 178 11.29 2.02 22.15
C LYS A 178 11.86 3.35 21.66
N LEU A 179 11.18 4.04 20.75
CA LEU A 179 11.67 5.31 20.19
C LEU A 179 11.44 6.45 21.17
N HIS A 180 12.44 7.31 21.31
CA HIS A 180 12.32 8.57 22.04
C HIS A 180 11.56 9.62 21.22
N CYS A 181 11.05 10.66 21.88
CA CYS A 181 10.23 11.68 21.23
C CYS A 181 10.93 12.35 20.03
N GLU A 182 12.23 12.67 20.14
CA GLU A 182 12.99 13.30 19.05
C GLU A 182 13.12 12.37 17.83
N GLU A 183 13.37 11.07 18.06
CA GLU A 183 13.46 10.06 17.01
C GLU A 183 12.10 9.84 16.35
N ALA A 184 11.05 9.74 17.15
CA ALA A 184 9.67 9.58 16.70
C ALA A 184 9.19 10.78 15.86
N ARG A 185 9.56 12.02 16.21
CA ARG A 185 9.25 13.23 15.40
C ARG A 185 9.81 13.13 13.97
N THR A 186 11.01 12.58 13.81
CA THR A 186 11.61 12.37 12.49
C THR A 186 10.82 11.34 11.68
N VAL A 187 10.48 10.21 12.31
CA VAL A 187 9.65 9.16 11.68
C VAL A 187 8.26 9.68 11.30
N ILE A 188 7.59 10.42 12.19
CA ILE A 188 6.28 11.03 11.94
C ILE A 188 6.34 11.95 10.71
N THR A 189 7.35 12.83 10.65
CA THR A 189 7.51 13.79 9.54
C THR A 189 7.63 13.07 8.20
N GLU A 190 8.41 12.00 8.14
CA GLU A 190 8.55 11.20 6.92
C GLU A 190 7.28 10.43 6.56
N LEU A 191 6.61 9.81 7.54
CA LEU A 191 5.33 9.14 7.31
C LEU A 191 4.24 10.11 6.82
N GLU A 192 4.16 11.33 7.35
CA GLU A 192 3.25 12.38 6.87
C GLU A 192 3.55 12.77 5.41
N ARG A 193 4.83 12.90 5.07
CA ARG A 193 5.28 13.19 3.70
C ARG A 193 4.86 12.06 2.75
N ILE A 194 5.05 10.80 3.17
CA ILE A 194 4.70 9.59 2.40
C ILE A 194 3.18 9.44 2.25
N ASP A 195 2.40 9.73 3.29
CA ASP A 195 0.94 9.70 3.25
C ASP A 195 0.39 10.73 2.26
N ARG A 196 0.84 11.99 2.36
CA ARG A 196 0.40 13.09 1.50
C ARG A 196 0.76 12.89 0.03
N ALA A 197 1.94 12.36 -0.25
CA ALA A 197 2.38 12.04 -1.62
C ALA A 197 1.79 10.72 -2.15
N GLY A 198 0.92 10.06 -1.37
CA GLY A 198 0.43 8.72 -1.62
C GLY A 198 -0.29 8.50 -2.95
N ILE A 199 -0.21 7.26 -3.42
CA ILE A 199 -0.96 6.81 -4.61
C ILE A 199 -2.43 6.70 -4.26
N THR A 200 -3.28 7.28 -5.10
CA THR A 200 -4.74 7.17 -4.96
C THR A 200 -5.26 5.87 -5.55
N TRP A 201 -6.31 5.30 -4.97
CA TRP A 201 -6.97 4.14 -5.55
C TRP A 201 -7.52 4.41 -6.96
N GLU A 202 -7.98 5.64 -7.21
CA GLU A 202 -8.44 6.08 -8.53
C GLU A 202 -7.35 5.96 -9.60
N GLU A 203 -6.10 6.29 -9.27
CA GLU A 203 -4.96 6.15 -10.17
C GLU A 203 -4.75 4.67 -10.55
N VAL A 204 -4.65 3.78 -9.57
CA VAL A 204 -4.46 2.33 -9.78
C VAL A 204 -5.59 1.76 -10.63
N ARG A 205 -6.84 2.12 -10.31
CA ARG A 205 -8.03 1.67 -11.05
C ARG A 205 -8.02 2.19 -12.49
N ARG A 206 -7.57 3.42 -12.73
CA ARG A 206 -7.47 4.01 -14.07
C ARG A 206 -6.43 3.27 -14.92
N ASN A 207 -5.28 2.96 -14.36
CA ASN A 207 -4.21 2.24 -15.04
C ASN A 207 -4.64 0.79 -15.35
N GLU A 208 -5.28 0.12 -14.39
CA GLU A 208 -5.83 -1.24 -14.58
C GLU A 208 -6.87 -1.31 -15.69
N ASN A 209 -7.74 -0.31 -15.79
CA ASN A 209 -8.72 -0.23 -16.86
C ASN A 209 -8.02 -0.08 -18.22
N SER A 210 -6.98 0.75 -18.31
CA SER A 210 -6.20 0.91 -19.54
C SER A 210 -5.50 -0.40 -19.96
N PHE A 211 -4.90 -1.12 -19.01
CA PHE A 211 -4.34 -2.46 -19.23
C PHE A 211 -5.39 -3.43 -19.76
N SER A 212 -6.57 -3.44 -19.13
CA SER A 212 -7.69 -4.28 -19.51
C SER A 212 -8.19 -4.00 -20.92
N HIS A 213 -8.31 -2.73 -21.31
CA HIS A 213 -8.72 -2.33 -22.66
C HIS A 213 -7.70 -2.77 -23.70
N TYR A 214 -6.40 -2.64 -23.41
CA TYR A 214 -5.35 -3.13 -24.31
C TYR A 214 -5.41 -4.65 -24.54
N GLN A 215 -5.62 -5.43 -23.47
CA GLN A 215 -5.75 -6.89 -23.60
C GLN A 215 -6.96 -7.30 -24.44
N LEU A 216 -8.10 -6.60 -24.29
CA LEU A 216 -9.30 -6.86 -25.10
C LEU A 216 -9.12 -6.54 -26.59
N ARG A 217 -8.21 -5.62 -26.95
CA ARG A 217 -7.88 -5.33 -28.37
C ARG A 217 -7.11 -6.46 -29.05
N LYS A 218 -6.45 -7.34 -28.29
CA LYS A 218 -5.74 -8.52 -28.82
C LYS A 218 -6.66 -9.71 -29.12
N GLY A 219 -7.92 -9.65 -28.70
CA GLY A 219 -8.95 -10.65 -29.02
C GLY A 219 -10.20 -10.47 -28.14
N PHE A 220 -11.37 -10.36 -28.77
CA PHE A 220 -12.65 -10.21 -28.06
C PHE A 220 -13.43 -11.54 -28.06
N ASN A 221 -13.55 -12.17 -26.89
CA ASN A 221 -14.48 -13.28 -26.68
C ASN A 221 -15.47 -12.89 -25.55
N PRO A 222 -16.79 -12.87 -25.82
CA PRO A 222 -17.80 -12.32 -24.90
C PRO A 222 -17.95 -13.12 -23.60
N ILE A 223 -17.72 -14.44 -23.62
CA ILE A 223 -17.79 -15.29 -22.43
C ILE A 223 -16.58 -14.99 -21.53
N THR A 224 -15.38 -14.95 -22.12
CA THR A 224 -14.17 -14.55 -21.39
C THR A 224 -14.29 -13.13 -20.86
N TRP A 225 -14.85 -12.19 -21.64
CA TRP A 225 -15.09 -10.82 -21.21
C TRP A 225 -16.00 -10.73 -19.98
N ALA A 226 -17.11 -11.47 -19.95
CA ALA A 226 -18.04 -11.48 -18.81
C ALA A 226 -17.40 -12.09 -17.55
N MET A 227 -16.71 -13.24 -17.69
CA MET A 227 -16.00 -13.87 -16.57
C MET A 227 -14.86 -12.99 -16.05
N THR A 228 -14.04 -12.43 -16.94
CA THR A 228 -12.95 -11.52 -16.59
C THR A 228 -13.50 -10.26 -15.91
N ARG A 229 -14.64 -9.72 -16.35
CA ARG A 229 -15.27 -8.55 -15.70
C ARG A 229 -15.73 -8.86 -14.26
N TRP A 230 -16.32 -10.03 -14.02
CA TRP A 230 -16.74 -10.44 -12.67
C TRP A 230 -15.55 -10.73 -11.75
N GLN A 231 -14.55 -11.49 -12.24
CA GLN A 231 -13.30 -11.72 -11.51
C GLN A 231 -12.56 -10.41 -11.22
N ARG A 232 -12.51 -9.50 -12.20
CA ARG A 232 -11.91 -8.17 -12.05
C ARG A 232 -12.61 -7.35 -10.99
N TRP A 233 -13.94 -7.33 -10.95
CA TRP A 233 -14.66 -6.59 -9.90
C TRP A 233 -14.30 -7.10 -8.50
N ARG A 234 -14.30 -8.43 -8.28
CA ARG A 234 -13.89 -9.01 -6.99
C ARG A 234 -12.42 -8.73 -6.66
N SER A 235 -11.53 -8.76 -7.66
CA SER A 235 -10.12 -8.45 -7.51
C SER A 235 -9.90 -6.98 -7.14
N LEU A 236 -10.59 -6.07 -7.83
CA LEU A 236 -10.58 -4.63 -7.56
C LEU A 236 -11.03 -4.34 -6.13
N GLN A 237 -12.14 -4.94 -5.67
CA GLN A 237 -12.61 -4.73 -4.30
C GLN A 237 -11.58 -5.20 -3.27
N ARG A 238 -11.03 -6.41 -3.43
CA ARG A 238 -10.00 -6.91 -2.51
C ARG A 238 -8.73 -6.07 -2.52
N ALA A 239 -8.31 -5.60 -3.67
CA ALA A 239 -7.14 -4.75 -3.79
C ALA A 239 -7.38 -3.34 -3.20
N ALA A 240 -8.60 -2.79 -3.35
CA ALA A 240 -9.01 -1.54 -2.70
C ALA A 240 -8.99 -1.69 -1.17
N THR A 241 -9.55 -2.79 -0.64
CA THR A 241 -9.53 -3.07 0.80
C THR A 241 -8.09 -3.17 1.32
N ARG A 242 -7.21 -3.91 0.63
CA ARG A 242 -5.78 -3.98 1.02
C ARG A 242 -5.09 -2.62 0.96
N HIS A 243 -5.41 -1.81 -0.04
CA HIS A 243 -4.89 -0.45 -0.19
C HIS A 243 -5.31 0.45 0.98
N ASN A 244 -6.58 0.41 1.36
CA ASN A 244 -7.07 1.18 2.50
C ASN A 244 -6.51 0.64 3.83
N ARG A 245 -6.34 -0.68 3.96
CA ARG A 245 -5.77 -1.31 5.15
C ARG A 245 -4.36 -0.81 5.46
N VAL A 246 -3.47 -0.75 4.46
CA VAL A 246 -2.12 -0.21 4.67
C VAL A 246 -2.15 1.28 5.04
N ILE A 247 -2.99 2.09 4.36
CA ILE A 247 -3.10 3.51 4.67
C ILE A 247 -3.61 3.71 6.11
N ALA A 248 -4.59 2.91 6.55
CA ALA A 248 -5.08 2.95 7.92
C ALA A 248 -3.96 2.61 8.90
N HIS A 249 -3.18 1.56 8.61
CA HIS A 249 -2.06 1.11 9.45
C HIS A 249 -0.98 2.19 9.59
N GLU A 250 -0.49 2.75 8.48
CA GLU A 250 0.52 3.81 8.47
C GLU A 250 0.05 5.05 9.25
N ARG A 251 -1.22 5.44 9.09
CA ARG A 251 -1.81 6.58 9.82
C ARG A 251 -2.00 6.30 11.30
N LEU A 252 -2.40 5.09 11.68
CA LEU A 252 -2.48 4.66 13.09
C LEU A 252 -1.09 4.68 13.73
N LEU A 253 -0.07 4.20 13.02
CA LEU A 253 1.32 4.20 13.47
C LEU A 253 1.85 5.62 13.73
N MET A 254 1.55 6.54 12.80
CA MET A 254 1.91 7.94 12.90
C MET A 254 1.25 8.62 14.10
N VAL A 255 -0.05 8.38 14.31
CA VAL A 255 -0.79 8.93 15.46
C VAL A 255 -0.31 8.31 16.78
N GLU A 256 -0.02 7.01 16.81
CA GLU A 256 0.53 6.33 17.98
C GLU A 256 1.89 6.91 18.40
N LEU A 257 2.78 7.16 17.44
CA LEU A 257 4.06 7.85 17.68
C LEU A 257 3.82 9.25 18.27
N ALA A 258 2.90 10.02 17.68
CA ALA A 258 2.58 11.38 18.15
C ALA A 258 1.98 11.39 19.57
N LEU A 259 1.12 10.42 19.91
CA LEU A 259 0.56 10.26 21.25
C LEU A 259 1.64 9.96 22.29
N ARG A 260 2.59 9.09 21.97
CA ARG A 260 3.73 8.77 22.84
C ARG A 260 4.66 9.97 23.03
N CYS A 261 4.93 10.72 21.97
CA CYS A 261 5.66 11.98 22.04
C CYS A 261 4.97 12.99 22.99
N TYR A 262 3.66 13.17 22.82
CA TYR A 262 2.86 14.06 23.67
C TYR A 262 2.88 13.62 25.13
N GLU A 263 2.64 12.33 25.40
CA GLU A 263 2.65 11.81 26.77
C GLU A 263 4.01 11.96 27.43
N SER A 264 5.10 11.69 26.71
CA SER A 264 6.46 11.83 27.22
C SER A 264 6.82 13.27 27.59
N GLU A 265 6.28 14.27 26.90
CA GLU A 265 6.58 15.69 27.14
C GLU A 265 5.61 16.34 28.14
N GLN A 266 4.35 15.91 28.16
CA GLN A 266 3.28 16.52 28.97
C GLN A 266 2.93 15.71 30.23
N ALA A 267 3.52 14.52 30.40
CA ALA A 267 3.23 13.56 31.47
C ALA A 267 1.74 13.17 31.59
N ARG A 268 0.97 13.32 30.50
CA ARG A 268 -0.45 12.97 30.40
C ARG A 268 -0.82 12.66 28.95
N ALA A 269 -1.80 11.78 28.74
CA ALA A 269 -2.42 11.59 27.43
C ALA A 269 -3.24 12.84 27.02
N PRO A 270 -3.34 13.15 25.71
CA PRO A 270 -4.20 14.24 25.25
C PRO A 270 -5.68 13.91 25.47
N LEU A 271 -6.52 14.95 25.59
CA LEU A 271 -7.97 14.78 25.69
C LEU A 271 -8.62 14.44 24.33
N GLY A 272 -7.93 14.78 23.24
CA GLY A 272 -8.37 14.54 21.86
C GLY A 272 -7.20 14.67 20.89
N LEU A 273 -7.34 14.11 19.68
CA LEU A 273 -6.27 14.09 18.67
C LEU A 273 -5.90 15.51 18.18
N GLU A 274 -6.80 16.47 18.34
CA GLU A 274 -6.58 17.87 17.96
C GLU A 274 -5.43 18.51 18.76
N GLN A 275 -5.14 18.03 19.97
CA GLN A 275 -4.02 18.51 20.78
C GLN A 275 -2.65 18.07 20.26
N LEU A 276 -2.62 17.12 19.33
CA LEU A 276 -1.38 16.71 18.65
C LEU A 276 -0.99 17.72 17.55
N VAL A 277 -1.90 18.59 17.13
CA VAL A 277 -1.71 19.54 16.04
C VAL A 277 -1.43 20.96 16.60
N PRO A 278 -0.48 21.73 16.02
CA PRO A 278 0.44 21.38 14.93
C PRO A 278 1.78 20.79 15.40
N GLN A 279 1.98 20.61 16.71
CA GLN A 279 3.30 20.37 17.29
C GLN A 279 3.86 18.97 17.02
N TYR A 280 3.00 17.96 16.91
CA TYR A 280 3.39 16.56 16.68
C TYR A 280 2.90 16.04 15.33
N LEU A 281 1.75 16.54 14.85
CA LEU A 281 1.17 16.23 13.54
C LEU A 281 0.80 17.54 12.82
N GLN A 282 0.92 17.57 11.49
CA GLN A 282 0.45 18.68 10.66
C GLN A 282 -1.07 18.75 10.58
N GLY A 283 -1.76 17.63 10.77
CA GLY A 283 -3.22 17.54 10.84
C GLY A 283 -3.65 16.16 11.32
N VAL A 284 -4.89 16.03 11.82
CA VAL A 284 -5.42 14.73 12.26
C VAL A 284 -5.68 13.85 11.03
N PRO A 285 -5.02 12.69 10.89
CA PRO A 285 -5.25 11.80 9.75
C PRO A 285 -6.66 11.22 9.75
N LEU A 286 -7.24 11.11 8.54
CA LEU A 286 -8.54 10.47 8.35
C LEU A 286 -8.38 8.95 8.24
N ASP A 287 -9.35 8.22 8.76
CA ASP A 287 -9.50 6.79 8.54
C ASP A 287 -9.98 6.53 7.10
N PRO A 288 -9.24 5.76 6.27
CA PRO A 288 -9.63 5.48 4.89
C PRO A 288 -10.89 4.60 4.76
N PHE A 289 -11.37 3.98 5.84
CA PHE A 289 -12.61 3.18 5.83
C PHE A 289 -13.85 4.00 6.17
N SER A 290 -13.79 4.87 7.19
CA SER A 290 -14.93 5.70 7.59
C SER A 290 -14.97 7.07 6.89
N GLY A 291 -13.82 7.58 6.44
CA GLY A 291 -13.66 8.94 5.93
C GLY A 291 -13.62 10.03 7.01
N GLY A 292 -13.85 9.68 8.28
CA GLY A 292 -13.71 10.56 9.44
C GLY A 292 -12.32 10.47 10.09
N PRO A 293 -12.06 11.19 11.18
CA PRO A 293 -10.81 11.03 11.96
C PRO A 293 -10.71 9.63 12.57
N MET A 294 -9.48 9.18 12.86
CA MET A 294 -9.25 7.95 13.63
C MET A 294 -9.95 8.01 14.99
N ILE A 295 -10.44 6.87 15.48
CA ILE A 295 -11.16 6.81 16.75
C ILE A 295 -10.16 6.78 17.90
N TYR A 296 -10.29 7.74 18.81
CA TYR A 296 -9.43 7.91 19.97
C TYR A 296 -10.23 8.00 21.27
N HIS A 297 -9.83 7.21 22.27
CA HIS A 297 -10.41 7.25 23.60
C HIS A 297 -9.30 7.25 24.68
N PRO A 298 -9.11 8.34 25.42
CA PRO A 298 -8.15 8.37 26.53
C PRO A 298 -8.63 7.47 27.68
N ARG A 299 -7.69 6.76 28.33
CA ARG A 299 -7.90 5.82 29.44
C ARG A 299 -6.81 5.98 30.51
N GLY A 300 -6.80 7.12 31.19
CA GLY A 300 -5.78 7.43 32.20
C GLY A 300 -4.42 7.68 31.55
N THR A 301 -3.43 6.83 31.84
CA THR A 301 -2.07 6.86 31.26
C THR A 301 -1.95 5.95 30.03
N ASN A 302 -3.07 5.64 29.37
CA ASN A 302 -3.12 4.83 28.16
C ASN A 302 -4.30 5.32 27.32
N TRP A 303 -4.47 4.78 26.12
CA TRP A 303 -5.55 5.13 25.20
C TRP A 303 -5.97 3.93 24.36
N LEU A 304 -7.15 4.06 23.76
CA LEU A 304 -7.49 3.33 22.56
C LEU A 304 -7.32 4.25 21.36
N LEU A 305 -6.67 3.72 20.33
CA LEU A 305 -6.55 4.34 19.03
C LEU A 305 -6.83 3.25 17.98
N TYR A 306 -7.83 3.45 17.14
CA TYR A 306 -8.20 2.46 16.12
C TYR A 306 -8.93 3.06 14.91
N SER A 307 -8.97 2.28 13.83
CA SER A 307 -9.79 2.49 12.63
C SER A 307 -10.94 1.47 12.65
N VAL A 308 -12.09 1.82 12.06
CA VAL A 308 -13.27 0.93 11.97
C VAL A 308 -13.05 -0.31 11.10
N GLY A 309 -11.93 -0.40 10.39
CA GLY A 309 -11.55 -1.59 9.65
C GLY A 309 -12.39 -1.88 8.40
N GLU A 310 -12.22 -3.08 7.86
CA GLU A 310 -12.65 -3.44 6.50
C GLU A 310 -14.17 -3.54 6.33
N ASP A 311 -14.91 -3.81 7.41
CA ASP A 311 -16.37 -3.84 7.39
C ASP A 311 -17.02 -2.48 7.63
N GLY A 312 -16.22 -1.47 8.01
CA GLY A 312 -16.66 -0.09 8.22
C GLY A 312 -17.53 0.11 9.46
N ALA A 313 -17.60 -0.88 10.34
CA ALA A 313 -18.39 -0.82 11.56
C ALA A 313 -17.47 -0.57 12.77
N ASP A 314 -17.81 0.42 13.60
CA ASP A 314 -17.12 0.60 14.89
C ASP A 314 -17.55 -0.51 15.85
N ASP A 315 -16.62 -1.41 16.15
CA ASP A 315 -16.84 -2.52 17.08
C ASP A 315 -16.45 -2.18 18.53
N GLY A 316 -16.15 -0.90 18.82
CA GLY A 316 -15.82 -0.39 20.14
C GLY A 316 -14.39 -0.69 20.60
N GLY A 317 -13.46 -0.82 19.66
CA GLY A 317 -12.06 -1.21 19.89
C GLY A 317 -11.86 -2.71 19.98
N LYS A 318 -12.72 -3.52 19.34
CA LYS A 318 -12.53 -4.98 19.29
C LYS A 318 -11.66 -5.31 18.09
N ARG A 319 -10.46 -5.82 18.38
CA ARG A 319 -9.46 -6.19 17.37
C ARG A 319 -10.05 -7.09 16.29
N VAL A 320 -9.59 -6.85 15.06
CA VAL A 320 -9.83 -7.74 13.93
C VAL A 320 -9.55 -9.20 14.26
N GLY A 321 -10.51 -10.06 13.92
CA GLY A 321 -10.34 -11.51 14.01
C GLY A 321 -9.33 -12.04 12.98
N ARG A 322 -9.00 -13.34 13.09
CA ARG A 322 -8.15 -14.01 12.11
C ARG A 322 -8.83 -13.96 10.73
N SER A 323 -8.16 -13.37 9.74
CA SER A 323 -8.70 -13.30 8.38
C SER A 323 -9.00 -14.70 7.84
N VAL A 324 -10.24 -14.95 7.43
CA VAL A 324 -10.64 -16.15 6.70
C VAL A 324 -10.64 -15.83 5.20
N SER A 325 -10.02 -16.70 4.39
CA SER A 325 -9.87 -16.47 2.96
C SER A 325 -11.24 -16.25 2.29
N GLY A 326 -11.42 -15.06 1.68
CA GLY A 326 -12.60 -14.72 0.91
C GLY A 326 -13.73 -14.00 1.68
N THR A 327 -13.56 -13.71 2.97
CA THR A 327 -14.52 -12.92 3.76
C THR A 327 -13.95 -11.55 4.13
N VAL A 328 -14.83 -10.55 4.26
CA VAL A 328 -14.45 -9.26 4.86
C VAL A 328 -14.05 -9.51 6.31
N THR A 329 -12.90 -8.96 6.73
CA THR A 329 -12.43 -9.11 8.10
C THR A 329 -13.29 -8.22 9.00
N LYS A 330 -13.86 -8.81 10.07
CA LYS A 330 -14.63 -8.06 11.07
C LYS A 330 -13.74 -7.57 12.20
N GLY A 331 -14.03 -6.38 12.71
CA GLY A 331 -13.33 -5.76 13.83
C GLY A 331 -12.50 -4.54 13.45
N ASP A 332 -12.05 -3.86 14.49
CA ASP A 332 -11.29 -2.62 14.42
C ASP A 332 -9.79 -2.89 14.21
N LEU A 333 -9.15 -2.00 13.44
CA LEU A 333 -7.72 -2.02 13.16
C LEU A 333 -6.96 -1.14 14.15
N PHE A 334 -5.87 -1.68 14.66
CA PHE A 334 -4.89 -1.04 15.53
C PHE A 334 -3.54 -0.93 14.81
N TYR A 335 -2.64 -0.06 15.27
CA TYR A 335 -1.29 0.11 14.70
C TYR A 335 -0.41 -1.16 14.81
N ASP A 336 -0.80 -2.13 15.63
CA ASP A 336 -0.13 -3.41 15.82
C ASP A 336 -0.96 -4.60 15.29
N SER A 337 -1.99 -4.31 14.50
CA SER A 337 -2.81 -5.36 13.88
C SER A 337 -2.00 -6.12 12.84
N PRO A 338 -2.24 -7.43 12.67
CA PRO A 338 -1.54 -8.21 11.66
C PRO A 338 -1.83 -7.63 10.28
N TYR A 339 -0.76 -7.43 9.50
CA TYR A 339 -0.84 -6.87 8.16
C TYR A 339 -1.53 -7.80 7.16
#